data_AF-A0A9D0Y2F3-F1
#
_entry.id   AF-A0A9D0Y2F3-F1
#
_cell.length_a   1.000
_cell.length_b   1.000
_cell.length_c   1.000
_cell.angle_alpha   90.00
_cell.angle_beta   90.00
_cell.angle_gamma   90.00
#
_symmetry.space_group_name_H-M   'P 1'
#
loop_
_entity.id
_entity.type
_entity.pdbx_description
1 polymer ?
#
loop_
_entity_poly.entity_id
_entity_poly.type
_entity_poly.pdbx_seq_one_letter_code
_entity_poly.pdbx_strand_id
1 'polypeptide(L)' 'DELFIIAEDEDEEIMAIKHGEYEIYGVQFNPESILTPKGNLIIKNFLSIGGDIYD' A
#
# COMPACT_ATOMS: atom_id res chain seq x y z
N ASP A 1 -3.22 -11.81 14.49
CA ASP A 1 -3.11 -10.80 13.41
C ASP A 1 -2.35 -11.40 12.24
N GLU A 2 -3.00 -11.43 11.08
CA GLU A 2 -2.46 -11.99 9.83
C GLU A 2 -2.07 -10.83 8.90
N LEU A 3 -0.91 -10.95 8.24
CA LEU A 3 -0.43 -10.00 7.24
C LEU A 3 -0.33 -10.70 5.90
N PHE A 4 -0.90 -10.10 4.86
CA PHE A 4 -0.81 -10.59 3.49
C PHE A 4 0.26 -9.82 2.72
N ILE A 5 1.15 -10.55 2.06
CA ILE A 5 2.07 -9.99 1.07
C ILE A 5 1.24 -9.64 -0.18
N ILE A 6 1.32 -8.39 -0.62
CA ILE A 6 0.53 -7.89 -1.76
C ILE A 6 1.41 -7.26 -2.87
N ALA A 7 2.71 -7.13 -2.64
CA ALA A 7 3.69 -6.81 -3.68
C ALA A 7 5.08 -7.33 -3.29
N GLU A 8 5.81 -7.82 -4.28
CA GLU A 8 7.21 -8.25 -4.20
C GLU A 8 7.97 -7.64 -5.39
N ASP A 9 9.28 -7.50 -5.26
CA ASP A 9 10.15 -7.13 -6.39
C ASP A 9 10.71 -8.36 -7.14
N GLU A 10 11.65 -8.14 -8.06
CA GLU A 10 12.24 -9.21 -8.88
C GLU A 10 13.10 -10.20 -8.08
N ASP A 11 13.54 -9.80 -6.88
CA ASP A 11 14.36 -10.60 -5.96
C ASP A 11 13.52 -11.22 -4.82
N GLU A 12 12.18 -11.20 -4.95
CA GLU A 12 11.23 -11.66 -3.93
C GLU A 12 11.28 -10.85 -2.62
N GLU A 13 11.81 -9.62 -2.63
CA GLU A 13 11.73 -8.74 -1.46
C GLU A 13 10.30 -8.22 -1.28
N ILE A 14 9.80 -8.25 -0.04
CA ILE A 14 8.45 -7.79 0.28
C ILE A 14 8.37 -6.26 0.14
N MET A 15 7.59 -5.79 -0.81
CA MET A 15 7.44 -4.36 -1.11
C MET A 15 6.15 -3.75 -0.59
N ALA A 16 5.12 -4.57 -0.33
CA ALA A 16 3.88 -4.11 0.29
C ALA A 16 3.13 -5.22 1.03
N ILE A 17 2.45 -4.84 2.10
CA ILE A 17 1.62 -5.72 2.93
C ILE A 17 0.25 -5.11 3.21
N LYS A 18 -0.73 -5.98 3.49
CA LYS A 18 -2.07 -5.61 3.98
C LYS A 18 -2.37 -6.33 5.29
N HIS A 19 -2.93 -5.63 6.27
CA HIS A 19 -3.49 -6.29 7.45
C HIS A 19 -4.72 -7.14 7.06
N GLY A 20 -4.83 -8.35 7.59
CA GLY A 20 -5.89 -9.27 7.18
C GLY A 20 -7.29 -8.73 7.45
N GLU A 21 -7.49 -8.14 8.63
CA GLU A 21 -8.81 -7.69 9.11
C GLU A 21 -9.08 -6.19 8.93
N TYR A 22 -8.05 -5.35 8.84
CA TYR A 22 -8.19 -3.90 8.82
C TYR A 22 -7.75 -3.35 7.46
N GLU A 23 -8.29 -2.20 7.06
CA GLU A 23 -7.89 -1.46 5.87
C GLU A 23 -6.56 -0.70 6.10
N ILE A 24 -5.57 -1.41 6.64
CA ILE A 24 -4.22 -0.94 6.91
C ILE A 24 -3.27 -1.55 5.89
N TYR A 25 -2.51 -0.67 5.24
CA TYR A 25 -1.59 -1.00 4.16
C TYR A 25 -0.22 -0.43 4.46
N GLY A 26 0.82 -1.23 4.23
CA GLY A 26 2.21 -0.79 4.28
C GLY A 26 2.85 -0.91 2.90
N VAL A 27 3.60 0.11 2.48
CA VAL A 27 4.41 0.10 1.26
C VAL A 27 5.84 0.52 1.59
N GLN A 28 6.83 -0.14 0.99
CA GLN A 28 8.25 0.16 1.21
C GLN A 28 8.75 1.32 0.31
N PHE A 29 8.06 1.55 -0.80
CA PHE A 29 8.35 2.62 -1.77
C PHE A 29 7.51 3.87 -1.52
N ASN A 30 7.86 4.97 -2.20
CA ASN A 30 7.23 6.28 -2.07
C ASN A 30 6.23 6.53 -3.21
N PRO A 31 4.93 6.19 -3.07
CA PRO A 31 3.94 6.35 -4.13
C PRO A 31 3.67 7.82 -4.50
N GLU A 32 4.12 8.77 -3.70
CA GLU A 32 4.05 10.21 -3.97
C GLU A 32 5.18 10.72 -4.87
N SER A 33 6.25 9.92 -5.05
CA SER A 33 7.40 10.32 -5.87
C SER A 33 7.07 10.35 -7.36
N ILE A 34 7.60 11.35 -8.07
CA ILE A 34 7.52 11.44 -9.54
C ILE A 34 8.14 10.22 -10.25
N LEU A 35 9.06 9.53 -9.56
CA LEU A 35 9.73 8.33 -10.07
C LEU A 35 8.89 7.06 -9.92
N THR A 36 7.67 7.13 -9.38
CA THR A 36 6.75 6.00 -9.30
C THR A 36 5.65 6.18 -10.35
N PRO A 37 5.74 5.56 -11.54
CA PRO A 37 4.85 5.89 -12.68
C PRO A 37 3.36 5.67 -12.42
N LYS A 38 3.02 4.79 -11.47
CA LYS A 38 1.64 4.49 -11.04
C LYS A 38 1.33 4.99 -9.63
N GLY A 39 2.18 5.83 -9.06
CA GLY A 39 2.06 6.32 -7.69
C GLY A 39 0.74 7.05 -7.42
N ASN A 40 0.31 7.90 -8.37
CA ASN A 40 -0.97 8.59 -8.33
C ASN A 40 -2.19 7.63 -8.31
N LEU A 41 -2.11 6.50 -9.01
CA LEU A 41 -3.16 5.48 -9.02
C LEU A 41 -3.20 4.76 -7.67
N ILE A 42 -2.05 4.44 -7.09
CA ILE A 42 -1.96 3.82 -5.76
C ILE A 42 -2.60 4.74 -4.72
N ILE A 43 -2.24 6.02 -4.71
CA ILE A 43 -2.83 7.02 -3.80
C ILE A 43 -4.34 7.12 -4.03
N LYS A 44 -4.81 7.18 -5.28
CA LYS A 44 -6.24 7.25 -5.60
C LYS A 44 -6.98 6.02 -5.07
N ASN A 45 -6.42 4.82 -5.25
CA ASN A 45 -6.99 3.59 -4.73
C ASN A 45 -7.07 3.63 -3.20
N PHE A 46 -5.98 4.02 -2.53
CA PHE A 46 -5.94 4.15 -1.07
C PHE A 46 -7.02 5.11 -0.56
N LEU A 47 -7.15 6.30 -1.17
CA LEU A 47 -8.21 7.26 -0.80
C LEU A 47 -9.63 6.75 -1.09
N SER A 48 -9.80 5.87 -2.07
CA SER A 48 -11.11 5.32 -2.46
C SER A 48 -11.59 4.21 -1.53
N ILE A 49 -10.68 3.58 -0.75
CA ILE A 49 -11.05 2.63 0.30
C ILE A 49 -11.89 3.34 1.38
N GLY A 50 -11.63 4.64 1.59
CA GLY A 50 -12.21 5.41 2.67
C GLY A 50 -11.51 5.09 3.98
N GLY A 51 -11.08 6.12 4.69
CA GLY A 51 -10.60 5.99 6.06
C GLY A 51 -11.61 6.61 6.99
N ASP A 52 -11.90 5.94 8.10
CA ASP A 52 -12.44 6.65 9.26
C ASP A 52 -11.37 7.66 9.68
N ILE A 53 -11.74 8.94 9.72
CA ILE A 53 -10.91 9.96 10.36
C ILE A 53 -11.04 9.69 11.86
N TYR A 54 -10.09 8.93 12.41
CA TYR A 54 -9.95 8.83 13.86
C TYR A 54 -9.27 10.13 14.32
N ASP A 55 -10.02 10.96 15.04
CA ASP A 55 -9.51 12.13 15.77
C ASP A 55 -8.45 11.73 16.83
#